data_AF-A0A9P5PBN6-F1
#
_entry.id   AF-A0A9P5PBN6-F1
#
_cell.length_a   1.000
_cell.length_b   1.000
_cell.length_c   1.000
_cell.angle_alpha   90.00
_cell.angle_beta   90.00
_cell.angle_gamma   90.00
#
_symmetry.space_group_name_H-M   'P 1'
#
loop_
_entity.id
_entity.type
_entity.pdbx_description
1 polymer ?
#
loop_
_entity_poly.entity_id
_entity_poly.type
_entity_poly.pdbx_seq_one_letter_code
_entity_poly.pdbx_strand_id
1 'polypeptide(L)'
;HLNYLDANWMSLTLWQSWSEWGQLTAAAAIGIPVEGIIPTTNHLESFNAVLKRKYIQQHVHSGHRLRFDILIFLLITQILPQIYNHRHL
;
A
#
# COMPACT_ATOMS: atom_id res chain seq x y z
N HIS A 1 -6.05 17.88 7.73
CA HIS A 1 -6.00 16.50 7.21
C HIS A 1 -6.13 16.43 5.69
N LEU A 2 -7.08 17.11 5.03
CA LEU A 2 -7.19 17.08 3.56
C LEU A 2 -5.96 17.63 2.84
N ASN A 3 -5.39 18.76 3.30
CA ASN A 3 -4.16 19.32 2.72
C ASN A 3 -2.97 18.34 2.79
N TYR A 4 -2.94 17.46 3.80
CA TYR A 4 -1.89 16.45 3.92
C TYR A 4 -2.07 15.35 2.86
N LEU A 5 -3.32 14.90 2.63
CA LEU A 5 -3.62 13.91 1.60
C LEU A 5 -3.36 14.46 0.20
N ASP A 6 -3.75 15.72 -0.04
CA ASP A 6 -3.55 16.38 -1.32
C ASP A 6 -2.04 16.51 -1.64
N ALA A 7 -1.27 17.05 -0.69
CA ALA A 7 0.16 17.26 -0.88
C ALA A 7 1.00 15.97 -0.96
N ASN A 8 0.58 14.88 -0.30
CA ASN A 8 1.42 13.67 -0.17
C ASN A 8 0.91 12.46 -0.97
N TRP A 9 -0.39 12.38 -1.28
CA TRP A 9 -1.01 11.19 -1.85
C TRP A 9 -1.76 11.43 -3.16
N MET A 10 -2.05 12.70 -3.50
CA MET A 10 -2.79 13.06 -4.71
C MET A 10 -1.95 13.84 -5.72
N SER A 11 -0.63 13.88 -5.56
CA SER A 11 0.23 14.52 -6.54
C SER A 11 0.23 13.72 -7.85
N LEU A 12 0.11 14.44 -8.97
CA LEU A 12 0.11 13.83 -10.30
C LEU A 12 1.40 13.03 -10.54
N THR A 13 2.53 13.53 -10.07
CA THR A 13 3.83 12.87 -10.15
C THR A 13 3.86 11.53 -9.41
N LEU A 14 3.20 11.41 -8.26
CA LEU A 14 3.07 10.15 -7.53
C LEU A 14 2.19 9.15 -8.29
N TRP A 15 1.08 9.61 -8.86
CA TRP A 15 0.19 8.72 -9.62
C TRP A 15 0.83 8.27 -10.93
N GLN A 16 1.58 9.16 -11.58
CA GLN A 16 2.37 8.81 -12.76
C GLN A 16 3.41 7.76 -12.43
N SER A 17 4.15 7.89 -11.32
CA SER A 17 5.16 6.89 -10.92
C SER A 17 4.56 5.52 -10.56
N TRP A 18 3.26 5.45 -10.24
CA TRP A 18 2.53 4.20 -9.97
C TRP A 18 1.75 3.67 -11.16
N SER A 19 1.74 4.39 -12.28
CA SER A 19 1.05 3.99 -13.50
C SER A 19 1.99 3.26 -14.45
N GLU A 20 1.41 2.46 -15.35
CA GLU A 20 2.12 1.85 -16.47
C GLU A 20 2.84 2.90 -17.33
N TRP A 21 2.25 4.09 -17.48
CA TRP A 21 2.87 5.21 -18.20
C TRP A 21 4.18 5.66 -17.56
N GLY A 22 4.26 5.70 -16.23
CA GLY A 22 5.50 6.02 -15.52
C GLY A 22 6.57 4.94 -15.69
N GLN A 23 6.15 3.67 -15.70
CA GLN A 23 7.05 2.55 -15.97
C GLN A 23 7.63 2.63 -17.39
N LEU A 24 6.79 2.89 -18.40
CA LEU A 24 7.20 3.07 -19.80
C LEU A 24 8.15 4.26 -19.98
N THR A 25 7.85 5.38 -19.31
CA THR A 25 8.67 6.59 -19.36
C THR A 25 10.03 6.35 -18.70
N ALA A 26 10.08 5.63 -17.58
CA ALA A 26 11.33 5.26 -16.92
C ALA A 26 12.17 4.28 -17.79
N ALA A 27 11.53 3.30 -18.42
CA ALA A 27 12.17 2.38 -19.36
C ALA A 27 12.82 3.14 -20.52
N ALA A 28 12.09 4.07 -21.13
CA ALA A 28 12.58 4.91 -22.22
C ALA A 28 13.74 5.82 -21.79
N ALA A 29 13.68 6.39 -20.59
CA ALA A 29 14.73 7.26 -20.07
C ALA A 29 16.03 6.51 -19.74
N ILE A 30 15.93 5.28 -19.25
CA ILE A 30 17.09 4.45 -18.86
C ILE A 30 17.64 3.64 -20.05
N GLY A 31 16.82 3.40 -21.07
CA GLY A 31 17.21 2.62 -22.26
C GLY A 31 17.20 1.11 -22.04
N ILE A 32 16.34 0.61 -21.15
CA ILE A 32 16.16 -0.82 -20.88
C ILE A 32 14.73 -1.26 -21.21
N PRO A 33 14.50 -2.56 -21.47
CA PRO A 33 13.15 -3.11 -21.58
C PRO A 33 12.31 -2.81 -20.34
N VAL A 34 10.99 -2.68 -20.52
CA VAL A 34 10.04 -2.36 -19.44
C VAL A 34 10.09 -3.42 -18.33
N GLU A 35 10.34 -4.68 -18.69
CA GLU A 35 10.51 -5.82 -17.78
C GLU A 35 11.74 -5.67 -16.88
N GLY A 36 12.72 -4.86 -17.28
CA GLY A 36 13.91 -4.54 -16.50
C GLY A 36 13.71 -3.38 -15.52
N ILE A 37 12.60 -2.64 -15.62
CA ILE A 37 12.23 -1.61 -14.65
C ILE A 37 11.65 -2.30 -13.42
N ILE A 38 12.45 -2.30 -12.34
CA ILE A 38 11.98 -2.73 -11.03
C ILE A 38 10.94 -1.70 -10.56
N PRO A 39 9.67 -2.08 -10.36
CA PRO A 39 8.70 -1.16 -9.80
C PRO A 39 9.24 -0.69 -8.44
N THR A 40 9.14 0.61 -8.16
CA THR A 40 9.51 1.14 -6.85
C THR A 40 8.69 0.36 -5.83
N THR A 41 9.37 -0.47 -5.04
CA THR A 41 8.79 -1.28 -3.97
C THR A 41 7.89 -0.38 -3.14
N ASN A 42 6.60 -0.49 -3.40
CA ASN A 42 5.66 0.50 -2.92
C ASN A 42 5.67 0.38 -1.39
N HIS A 43 5.70 1.49 -0.65
CA HIS A 43 5.48 1.43 0.79
C HIS A 43 4.13 0.78 1.11
N LEU A 44 3.19 0.80 0.17
CA LEU A 44 1.95 0.02 0.22
C LEU A 44 2.15 -1.48 0.06
N GLU A 45 3.20 -1.93 -0.62
CA GLU A 45 3.51 -3.35 -0.80
C GLU A 45 4.16 -3.95 0.45
N SER A 46 5.08 -3.20 1.08
CA SER A 46 5.58 -3.55 2.41
C SER A 46 4.48 -3.46 3.46
N PHE A 47 3.64 -2.43 3.41
CA PHE A 47 2.45 -2.34 4.26
C PHE A 47 1.45 -3.47 3.98
N ASN A 48 1.23 -3.86 2.73
CA ASN A 48 0.35 -4.97 2.36
C ASN A 48 0.88 -6.29 2.91
N ALA A 49 2.20 -6.51 2.88
CA ALA A 49 2.81 -7.68 3.47
C ALA A 49 2.57 -7.73 4.99
N VAL A 50 2.78 -6.61 5.68
CA VAL A 50 2.54 -6.49 7.13
C VAL A 50 1.05 -6.62 7.45
N LEU A 51 0.18 -5.92 6.73
CA LEU A 51 -1.28 -5.98 6.88
C LEU A 51 -1.80 -7.41 6.75
N LYS A 52 -1.39 -8.13 5.69
CA LYS A 52 -1.85 -9.49 5.42
C LYS A 52 -1.28 -10.49 6.44
N ARG A 53 0.02 -10.44 6.73
CA ARG A 53 0.74 -11.46 7.51
C ARG A 53 0.72 -11.22 9.02
N LYS A 54 0.72 -9.96 9.46
CA LYS A 54 0.74 -9.60 10.89
C LYS A 54 -0.65 -9.35 11.45
N TYR A 55 -1.43 -8.51 10.76
CA TYR A 55 -2.71 -8.03 11.31
C TYR A 55 -3.89 -8.92 10.92
N ILE A 56 -4.09 -9.17 9.62
CA ILE A 56 -5.24 -9.96 9.13
C ILE A 56 -5.11 -11.44 9.50
N GLN A 57 -3.90 -12.01 9.42
CA GLN A 57 -3.66 -13.43 9.67
C GLN A 57 -4.10 -13.88 11.08
N GLN A 58 -4.05 -12.99 12.07
CA GLN A 58 -4.48 -13.28 13.45
C GLN A 58 -6.01 -13.50 13.57
N HIS A 59 -6.78 -12.98 12.62
CA HIS A 59 -8.24 -13.05 12.64
C HIS A 59 -8.80 -14.07 11.65
N VAL A 60 -7.94 -14.72 10.86
CA VAL A 60 -8.33 -15.79 9.92
C VAL A 60 -8.47 -17.10 10.68
N HIS A 61 -9.62 -17.76 10.56
CA HIS A 61 -9.87 -19.10 11.10
C HIS A 61 -9.88 -20.14 9.97
N SER A 62 -9.14 -21.24 10.13
CA SER A 62 -9.04 -22.34 9.16
C SER A 62 -8.64 -21.93 7.73
N GLY A 63 -7.87 -20.85 7.58
CA GLY A 63 -7.38 -20.39 6.28
C GLY A 63 -8.41 -19.67 5.40
N HIS A 64 -9.63 -19.43 5.92
CA HIS A 64 -10.66 -18.71 5.17
C HIS A 64 -10.50 -17.20 5.25
N ARG A 65 -10.76 -16.51 4.13
CA ARG A 65 -10.72 -15.04 4.08
C ARG A 65 -11.83 -14.46 4.96
N LEU A 66 -11.52 -13.35 5.63
CA LEU A 66 -12.50 -12.58 6.39
C LEU A 66 -13.62 -12.08 5.48
N ARG A 67 -14.85 -12.10 6.00
CA ARG A 67 -15.98 -11.41 5.38
C ARG A 67 -15.69 -9.91 5.36
N PHE A 68 -16.07 -9.23 4.30
CA PHE A 68 -15.67 -7.85 4.02
C PHE A 68 -16.08 -6.84 5.10
N ASP A 69 -17.28 -7.00 5.66
CA ASP A 69 -17.79 -6.19 6.78
C ASP A 69 -16.96 -6.37 8.06
N ILE A 70 -16.55 -7.60 8.38
CA ILE A 70 -15.68 -7.90 9.52
C ILE A 70 -14.28 -7.34 9.29
N LEU A 71 -13.77 -7.41 8.06
CA LEU A 71 -12.50 -6.79 7.70
C LEU A 71 -12.53 -5.27 7.92
N ILE A 72 -13.59 -4.58 7.49
CA ILE A 72 -13.75 -3.13 7.71
C ILE A 72 -13.80 -2.83 9.21
N PHE A 73 -14.60 -3.59 9.97
CA PHE A 73 -14.71 -3.42 11.41
C PHE A 73 -13.33 -3.52 12.09
N LEU A 74 -12.58 -4.60 11.82
CA LEU A 74 -11.24 -4.81 12.38
C LEU A 74 -10.24 -3.73 11.94
N LEU A 75 -10.32 -3.28 10.69
CA LEU A 75 -9.48 -2.20 10.18
C LEU A 75 -9.64 -0.93 11.01
N ILE A 76 -10.89 -0.53 11.27
CA ILE A 76 -11.21 0.72 11.99
C ILE A 76 -10.94 0.58 13.49
N THR A 77 -11.37 -0.51 14.12
CA THR A 77 -11.37 -0.62 15.59
C THR A 77 -10.07 -1.14 16.17
N GLN A 78 -9.26 -1.88 15.41
CA GLN A 78 -8.07 -2.55 15.96
C GLN A 78 -6.80 -2.22 15.15
N ILE A 79 -6.82 -2.47 13.84
CA ILE A 79 -5.61 -2.44 13.02
C ILE A 79 -5.08 -1.01 12.87
N LEU A 80 -5.93 -0.04 12.47
CA LEU A 80 -5.50 1.36 12.32
C LEU A 80 -5.00 1.96 13.65
N PRO A 81 -5.74 1.88 14.79
CA PRO A 81 -5.25 2.38 16.07
C PRO A 81 -3.89 1.80 16.48
N GLN A 82 -3.68 0.49 16.29
CA GLN A 82 -2.40 -0.14 16.59
C GLN A 82 -1.24 0.39 15.74
N ILE A 83 -1.49 0.64 14.44
CA ILE A 83 -0.48 1.21 13.55
C ILE A 83 -0.12 2.63 13.99
N TYR A 84 -1.10 3.46 14.33
CA TYR A 84 -0.86 4.83 14.79
C TYR A 84 -0.09 4.85 16.11
N ASN A 85 -0.47 4.02 17.08
CA ASN A 85 0.25 3.91 18.35
C ASN A 85 1.71 3.46 18.17
N HIS A 86 1.98 2.55 17.23
CA HIS A 86 3.33 2.08 16.95
C HIS A 86 4.23 3.12 16.25
N ARG A 87 3.64 4.13 15.59
CA ARG A 87 4.38 5.20 14.88
C ARG A 87 4.55 6.48 15.71
N HIS A 88 3.79 6.65 16.78
CA HIS A 88 3.86 7.80 17.70
C HIS A 88 4.77 7.54 18.93
N LEU A 89 5.37 6.35 19.02
CA LEU A 89 6.45 5.99 19.93
C LEU A 89 7.78 5.98 19.17
#